data_AF-A0A9E4ASK4-F1
#
_entry.id   AF-A0A9E4ASK4-F1
#
_cell.length_a   1.000
_cell.length_b   1.000
_cell.length_c   1.000
_cell.angle_alpha   90.00
_cell.angle_beta   90.00
_cell.angle_gamma   90.00
#
_symmetry.space_group_name_H-M   'P 1'
#
loop_
_entity.id
_entity.type
_entity.pdbx_description
1 polymer ?
#
loop_
_entity_poly.entity_id
_entity_poly.type
_entity_poly.pdbx_seq_one_letter_code
_entity_poly.pdbx_strand_id
1 'polypeptide(L)'
;DMKVGSDDSVKVWLNGEVVHTNAVNRGAGDFQDTFQVDLKTGDNLLLVKVSERGGGWSMFAGVDADVNAVYKPATPGVAGKITGPWLWVIAATEANEGGANSTDVDSLAEASGGAVTED
;
A
#
# COMPACT_ATOMS: atom_id res chain seq x y z
N ASP A 1 -13.73 10.23 -3.70
CA ASP A 1 -12.95 9.26 -4.51
C ASP A 1 -11.55 9.11 -3.97
N MET A 2 -10.93 7.94 -4.13
CA MET A 2 -9.50 7.75 -3.95
C MET A 2 -8.82 7.61 -5.31
N LYS A 3 -7.61 8.14 -5.42
CA LYS A 3 -6.79 8.15 -6.63
C LYS A 3 -5.40 7.64 -6.31
N VAL A 4 -4.88 6.72 -7.11
CA VAL A 4 -3.52 6.19 -6.94
C VAL A 4 -2.79 6.07 -8.27
N GLY A 5 -1.48 6.05 -8.19
CA GLY A 5 -0.56 5.81 -9.30
C GLY A 5 0.61 4.97 -8.84
N SER A 6 1.19 4.19 -9.74
CA SER A 6 2.30 3.31 -9.40
C SER A 6 3.29 3.14 -10.54
N ASP A 7 4.50 2.80 -10.12
CA ASP A 7 5.50 2.14 -10.94
C ASP A 7 6.13 1.08 -10.02
N ASP A 8 5.87 -0.22 -10.18
CA ASP A 8 5.06 -0.84 -11.22
C ASP A 8 3.58 -0.99 -10.81
N SER A 9 3.33 -1.82 -9.82
CA SER A 9 1.98 -2.31 -9.46
C SER A 9 1.52 -1.79 -8.10
N VAL A 10 0.21 -1.84 -7.81
CA VAL A 10 -0.35 -1.27 -6.57
C VAL A 10 -1.42 -2.13 -5.93
N LYS A 11 -1.41 -2.18 -4.59
CA LYS A 11 -2.50 -2.69 -3.76
C LYS A 11 -2.75 -1.73 -2.61
N VAL A 12 -4.02 -1.48 -2.31
CA VAL A 12 -4.45 -0.46 -1.37
C VAL A 12 -5.40 -1.08 -0.36
N TRP A 13 -5.12 -0.83 0.91
CA TRP A 13 -6.02 -1.14 2.01
C TRP A 13 -6.46 0.15 2.68
N LEU A 14 -7.75 0.21 2.99
CA LEU A 14 -8.34 1.25 3.82
C LEU A 14 -8.98 0.58 5.04
N ASN A 15 -8.60 1.00 6.23
CA ASN A 15 -9.10 0.45 7.49
C ASN A 15 -8.91 -1.06 7.63
N GLY A 16 -7.85 -1.60 7.02
CA GLY A 16 -7.52 -3.03 7.03
C GLY A 16 -8.25 -3.86 5.96
N GLU A 17 -9.04 -3.25 5.09
CA GLU A 17 -9.72 -3.94 3.98
C GLU A 17 -9.10 -3.54 2.65
N VAL A 18 -8.86 -4.51 1.76
CA VAL A 18 -8.41 -4.23 0.39
C VAL A 18 -9.51 -3.47 -0.35
N VAL A 19 -9.21 -2.24 -0.76
CA VAL A 19 -10.14 -1.39 -1.51
C VAL A 19 -9.76 -1.25 -2.99
N HIS A 20 -8.51 -1.57 -3.35
CA HIS A 20 -8.06 -1.55 -4.74
C HIS A 20 -6.84 -2.45 -4.94
N THR A 21 -6.81 -3.15 -6.07
CA THR A 21 -5.65 -3.90 -6.54
C THR A 21 -5.50 -3.70 -8.03
N ASN A 22 -4.29 -3.32 -8.45
CA ASN A 22 -3.89 -3.29 -9.85
C ASN A 22 -2.48 -3.88 -9.98
N ALA A 23 -2.44 -5.20 -10.11
CA ALA A 23 -1.23 -6.01 -10.14
C ALA A 23 -0.60 -6.06 -11.54
N VAL A 24 -0.40 -4.89 -12.16
CA VAL A 24 0.10 -4.73 -13.53
C VAL A 24 1.45 -4.01 -13.50
N ASN A 25 2.41 -4.51 -14.28
CA ASN A 25 3.67 -3.80 -14.51
C ASN A 25 3.45 -2.62 -15.46
N ARG A 26 3.78 -1.42 -15.02
CA ARG A 26 3.52 -0.16 -15.73
C ARG A 26 4.46 0.93 -15.24
N GLY A 27 4.81 1.84 -16.14
CA GLY A 27 5.57 3.02 -15.75
C GLY A 27 4.73 4.06 -15.00
N ALA A 28 5.43 4.94 -14.28
CA ALA A 28 4.84 6.07 -13.57
C ALA A 28 3.99 6.97 -14.51
N GLY A 29 2.80 7.36 -14.06
CA GLY A 29 1.86 8.14 -14.87
C GLY A 29 0.85 8.97 -14.09
N ASP A 30 1.27 9.56 -12.95
CA ASP A 30 0.38 10.29 -12.02
C ASP A 30 -0.76 9.37 -11.49
N PHE A 31 -1.92 9.91 -11.13
CA PHE A 31 -3.10 9.16 -10.68
C PHE A 31 -3.77 8.32 -11.79
N GLN A 32 -3.14 7.19 -12.13
CA GLN A 32 -3.59 6.26 -13.17
C GLN A 32 -4.87 5.50 -12.81
N ASP A 33 -5.14 5.27 -11.51
CA ASP A 33 -6.32 4.56 -11.03
C ASP A 33 -7.20 5.50 -10.19
N THR A 34 -8.52 5.38 -10.33
CA THR A 34 -9.52 6.10 -9.51
C THR A 34 -10.62 5.12 -9.10
N PHE A 35 -10.96 5.09 -7.82
CA PHE A 35 -11.96 4.19 -7.25
C PHE A 35 -12.70 4.83 -6.07
N GLN A 36 -13.90 4.31 -5.79
CA GLN A 36 -14.74 4.78 -4.69
C GLN A 36 -14.34 4.11 -3.38
N VAL A 37 -14.35 4.88 -2.30
CA VAL A 37 -14.11 4.39 -0.93
C VAL A 37 -15.02 5.12 0.04
N ASP A 38 -15.39 4.42 1.11
CA ASP A 38 -16.14 5.01 2.22
C ASP A 38 -15.19 5.36 3.37
N LEU A 39 -15.20 6.63 3.76
CA LEU A 39 -14.48 7.09 4.95
C LEU A 39 -15.39 7.02 6.17
N LYS A 40 -14.83 6.58 7.31
CA LYS A 40 -15.49 6.69 8.61
C LYS A 40 -15.15 8.02 9.28
N THR A 41 -16.04 8.52 10.13
CA THR A 41 -15.76 9.70 10.96
C THR A 41 -14.51 9.46 11.82
N GLY A 42 -13.58 10.40 11.81
CA GLY A 42 -12.33 10.33 12.57
C GLY A 42 -11.17 9.72 11.77
N ASP A 43 -10.30 8.97 12.44
CA ASP A 43 -9.09 8.41 11.84
C ASP A 43 -9.42 7.29 10.85
N ASN A 44 -8.84 7.38 9.64
CA ASN A 44 -8.86 6.32 8.64
C ASN A 44 -7.42 5.87 8.36
N LEU A 45 -7.16 4.57 8.47
CA LEU A 45 -5.84 4.02 8.21
C LEU A 45 -5.72 3.66 6.74
N LEU A 46 -4.73 4.22 6.06
CA LEU A 46 -4.41 3.93 4.68
C LEU A 46 -3.09 3.16 4.60
N LEU A 47 -3.09 2.00 3.94
CA LEU A 47 -1.90 1.28 3.53
C LEU A 47 -1.87 1.22 2.01
N VAL A 48 -0.75 1.61 1.41
CA VAL A 48 -0.50 1.50 -0.03
C VAL A 48 0.77 0.70 -0.21
N LYS A 49 0.68 -0.38 -0.98
CA LYS A 49 1.81 -1.17 -1.45
C LYS A 49 2.09 -0.84 -2.89
N VAL A 50 3.36 -0.58 -3.19
CA VAL A 50 3.88 -0.57 -4.57
C VAL A 50 4.91 -1.68 -4.68
N SER A 51 4.79 -2.47 -5.74
CA SER A 51 5.76 -3.52 -6.08
C SER A 51 6.40 -3.20 -7.41
N GLU A 52 7.73 -3.30 -7.47
CA GLU A 52 8.57 -3.01 -8.63
C GLU A 52 9.08 -4.30 -9.26
N ARG A 53 9.15 -4.34 -10.59
CA ARG A 53 9.69 -5.45 -11.37
C ARG A 53 11.11 -5.20 -11.84
N GLY A 54 11.40 -3.98 -12.27
CA GLY A 54 12.72 -3.60 -12.75
C GLY A 54 12.78 -2.16 -13.25
N GLY A 55 13.89 -1.48 -12.90
CA GLY A 55 14.11 -0.07 -13.23
C GLY A 55 13.94 0.83 -12.02
N GLY A 56 12.86 1.59 -12.00
CA GLY A 56 12.53 2.52 -10.92
C GLY A 56 11.13 2.27 -10.40
N TRP A 57 10.79 2.92 -9.28
CA TRP A 57 9.46 2.83 -8.70
C TRP A 57 8.90 4.20 -8.35
N SER A 58 7.58 4.28 -8.25
CA SER A 58 6.87 5.49 -7.84
C SER A 58 5.54 5.16 -7.18
N MET A 59 5.08 6.07 -6.31
CA MET A 59 3.79 5.96 -5.65
C MET A 59 3.11 7.32 -5.64
N PHE A 60 1.85 7.35 -6.07
CA PHE A 60 0.95 8.49 -5.92
C PHE A 60 -0.27 8.02 -5.13
N ALA A 61 -0.69 8.78 -4.13
CA ALA A 61 -1.92 8.52 -3.39
C ALA A 61 -2.59 9.84 -3.04
N GLY A 62 -3.89 9.92 -3.33
CA GLY A 62 -4.72 11.09 -3.07
C GLY A 62 -6.14 10.67 -2.75
N VAL A 63 -6.81 11.46 -1.93
CA VAL A 63 -8.24 11.29 -1.63
C VAL A 63 -8.93 12.62 -1.87
N ASP A 64 -10.02 12.57 -2.61
CA ASP A 64 -10.90 13.71 -2.87
C ASP A 64 -11.98 13.74 -1.79
N ALA A 65 -11.62 14.30 -0.63
CA ALA A 65 -12.46 14.47 0.53
C ALA A 65 -11.90 15.60 1.42
N ASP A 66 -12.74 16.19 2.27
CA ASP A 66 -12.31 17.14 3.30
C ASP A 66 -11.63 16.38 4.46
N VAL A 67 -10.34 16.08 4.26
CA VAL A 67 -9.50 15.38 5.24
C VAL A 67 -8.18 16.11 5.44
N ASN A 68 -7.62 15.98 6.64
CA ASN A 68 -6.27 16.43 6.94
C ASN A 68 -5.33 15.24 6.95
N ALA A 69 -4.28 15.27 6.11
CA ALA A 69 -3.22 14.28 6.19
C ALA A 69 -2.43 14.50 7.50
N VAL A 70 -2.53 13.56 8.43
CA VAL A 70 -1.79 13.59 9.69
C VAL A 70 -0.71 12.53 9.67
N TYR A 71 0.55 12.95 9.65
CA TYR A 71 1.68 12.06 9.89
C TYR A 71 1.75 11.74 11.39
N LYS A 72 1.58 10.46 11.77
CA LYS A 72 1.86 9.97 13.13
C LYS A 72 3.07 9.04 13.06
N PRO A 73 4.14 9.27 13.85
CA PRO A 73 5.31 8.40 13.84
C PRO A 73 4.94 6.98 14.29
N ALA A 74 5.66 5.99 13.77
CA ALA A 74 5.52 4.60 14.19
C ALA A 74 5.85 4.46 15.69
N THR A 75 5.05 3.71 16.42
CA THR A 75 5.40 3.24 17.76
C THR A 75 6.15 1.91 17.59
N PRO A 76 7.40 1.77 18.06
CA PRO A 76 8.11 0.50 17.97
C PRO A 76 7.35 -0.65 18.65
N GLY A 77 7.35 -1.84 18.04
CA GLY A 77 6.83 -3.07 18.67
C GLY A 77 5.40 -3.49 18.26
N VAL A 78 4.88 -2.99 17.14
CA VAL A 78 3.58 -3.43 16.60
C VAL A 78 3.74 -4.79 15.94
N ALA A 79 2.99 -5.78 16.42
CA ALA A 79 2.88 -7.12 15.84
C ALA A 79 1.43 -7.38 15.38
N GLY A 80 1.26 -8.22 14.37
CA GLY A 80 -0.02 -8.57 13.76
C GLY A 80 -0.37 -7.72 12.53
N LYS A 81 -1.66 -7.67 12.21
CA LYS A 81 -2.18 -6.88 11.08
C LYS A 81 -1.94 -5.39 11.31
N ILE A 82 -1.49 -4.69 10.28
CA ILE A 82 -1.29 -3.24 10.33
C ILE A 82 -2.64 -2.54 10.41
N THR A 83 -3.09 -2.32 11.65
CA THR A 83 -4.28 -1.53 12.01
C THR A 83 -3.92 -0.25 12.77
N GLY A 84 -2.61 -0.01 12.97
CA GLY A 84 -1.99 1.21 13.52
C GLY A 84 -0.76 0.91 14.40
N PRO A 85 0.09 1.90 14.75
CA PRO A 85 0.42 3.10 13.98
C PRO A 85 1.28 2.75 12.76
N TRP A 86 1.34 3.72 11.84
CA TRP A 86 1.88 3.63 10.48
C TRP A 86 3.28 3.03 10.39
N LEU A 87 3.49 2.25 9.33
CA LEU A 87 4.76 1.60 9.01
C LEU A 87 5.18 2.03 7.61
N TRP A 88 6.41 2.52 7.46
CA TRP A 88 7.07 2.65 6.16
C TRP A 88 8.16 1.60 6.12
N VAL A 89 8.03 0.63 5.23
CA VAL A 89 8.97 -0.48 5.07
C VAL A 89 9.25 -0.67 3.59
N ILE A 90 10.51 -0.94 3.28
CA ILE A 90 10.91 -1.53 2.01
C ILE A 90 11.18 -3.00 2.33
N ALA A 91 10.34 -3.88 1.82
CA ALA A 91 10.55 -5.32 1.89
C ALA A 91 11.18 -5.78 0.57
N ALA A 92 12.15 -6.68 0.65
CA ALA A 92 12.69 -7.31 -0.55
C ALA A 92 11.60 -8.17 -1.22
N THR A 93 11.53 -8.12 -2.54
CA THR A 93 10.69 -9.01 -3.35
C THR A 93 11.56 -9.99 -4.12
N GLU A 94 10.95 -11.06 -4.61
CA GLU A 94 11.63 -12.02 -5.48
C GLU A 94 12.19 -11.34 -6.74
N ALA A 95 13.42 -11.70 -7.11
CA ALA A 95 14.15 -11.00 -8.16
C ALA A 95 13.53 -11.22 -9.55
N ASN A 96 13.32 -10.13 -10.29
CA ASN A 96 12.68 -10.09 -11.62
C ASN A 96 11.20 -10.50 -11.65
N GLU A 97 10.57 -10.63 -10.48
CA GLU A 97 9.13 -10.79 -10.36
C GLU A 97 8.44 -9.42 -10.34
N GLY A 98 7.15 -9.39 -10.67
CA GLY A 98 6.35 -8.17 -10.66
C GLY A 98 4.87 -8.46 -10.85
N GLY A 99 4.05 -7.42 -10.89
CA GLY A 99 2.61 -7.57 -10.98
C GLY A 99 2.07 -8.47 -9.87
N ALA A 100 1.23 -9.45 -10.20
CA ALA A 100 0.62 -10.35 -9.22
C ALA A 100 1.66 -11.15 -8.39
N ASN A 101 2.77 -11.56 -9.00
CA ASN A 101 3.82 -12.35 -8.32
C ASN A 101 4.55 -11.57 -7.21
N SER A 102 4.33 -10.26 -7.10
CA SER A 102 4.88 -9.42 -6.02
C SER A 102 3.79 -8.67 -5.25
N THR A 103 2.73 -8.22 -5.94
CA THR A 103 1.62 -7.47 -5.35
C THR A 103 0.76 -8.33 -4.43
N ASP A 104 0.56 -9.60 -4.79
CA ASP A 104 -0.32 -10.51 -4.05
C ASP A 104 0.42 -11.33 -2.98
N VAL A 105 1.75 -11.15 -2.88
CA VAL A 105 2.57 -11.73 -1.81
C VAL A 105 2.48 -10.87 -0.56
N ASP A 106 2.27 -11.45 0.62
CA ASP A 106 2.40 -10.70 1.88
C ASP A 106 3.88 -10.53 2.25
N SER A 107 4.50 -9.52 1.66
CA SER A 107 5.95 -9.26 1.79
C SER A 107 6.33 -8.87 3.22
N LEU A 108 5.38 -8.37 4.01
CA LEU A 108 5.60 -8.07 5.43
C LEU A 108 5.63 -9.35 6.25
N ALA A 109 4.75 -10.30 5.99
CA ALA A 109 4.79 -11.60 6.63
C ALA A 109 6.08 -12.34 6.28
N GLU A 110 6.50 -12.34 5.02
CA GLU A 110 7.76 -12.98 4.61
C GLU A 110 8.96 -12.34 5.29
N ALA A 111 9.09 -11.01 5.23
CA ALA A 111 10.24 -10.30 5.80
C ALA A 111 10.31 -10.38 7.34
N SER A 112 9.15 -10.51 7.99
CA SER A 112 9.06 -10.55 9.46
C SER A 112 8.96 -11.96 10.04
N GLY A 113 8.91 -13.02 9.21
CA GLY A 113 8.61 -14.38 9.67
C GLY A 113 7.21 -14.53 10.27
N GLY A 114 6.24 -13.76 9.76
CA GLY A 114 4.84 -13.76 10.17
C GLY A 114 4.51 -12.89 11.39
N ALA A 115 5.45 -12.09 11.88
CA ALA A 115 5.21 -11.20 13.01
C ALA A 115 4.31 -10.00 12.65
N VAL A 116 4.31 -9.57 11.39
CA VAL A 116 3.47 -8.50 10.82
C VAL A 116 2.89 -8.99 9.49
N THR A 117 1.67 -8.58 9.16
CA THR A 117 0.95 -9.02 7.95
C THR A 117 0.16 -7.86 7.32
N GLU A 118 0.06 -7.90 5.99
CA GLU A 118 -0.80 -7.03 5.18
C GLU A 118 -2.29 -7.42 5.31
N ASP A 119 -2.58 -8.67 5.67
CA ASP A 119 -3.92 -9.29 5.70
C ASP A 119 -4.56 -9.39 7.11
#